data_AF-A0A6N8F9G5-F1
#
_entry.id   AF-A0A6N8F9G5-F1
#
_cell.length_a   1.000
_cell.length_b   1.000
_cell.length_c   1.000
_cell.angle_alpha   90.00
_cell.angle_beta   90.00
_cell.angle_gamma   90.00
#
_symmetry.space_group_name_H-M   'P 1'
#
loop_
_entity.id
_entity.type
_entity.pdbx_description
1 polymer ?
#
loop_
_entity_poly.entity_id
_entity_poly.type
_entity_poly.pdbx_seq_one_letter_code
_entity_poly.pdbx_strand_id
1 'polypeptide(L)'
;MKQVLIGIFLVSASWLSDANEENFVIEDIQVNGLQRVALGAALTHVPFNVGDQISEYYVSQSIKKLYSSGFFANIEAYREGNTIIFKVAERPTISSIEFDGNSDIKDEQLQQSLNDSNIRVGEALDKTILDTVESGLMDFYHSVGKYNAAIKSKVTYLPRNRVKLEFDFDEGDAASIKQINVVGNEIFPDEELLERIESKQNLSWWQFMDNDRYQKQALQGDMETIRDYYLEKGYLKYNLDSTQVSVAPDKESVYITLNVDEGYPYTVTEFELIGDLLGQEDFIKKIIPIQIGDIITVKL
;
A
#
# COMPACT_ATOMS: atom_id res chain seq x y z
N MET A 1 -74.92 9.26 -24.90
CA MET A 1 -73.51 8.85 -24.99
C MET A 1 -72.69 10.09 -25.29
N LYS A 2 -71.71 10.39 -24.42
CA LYS A 2 -70.87 11.60 -24.46
C LYS A 2 -69.84 11.50 -25.59
N GLN A 3 -69.62 12.59 -26.32
CA GLN A 3 -68.33 12.89 -26.94
C GLN A 3 -67.95 14.31 -26.51
N VAL A 4 -66.89 14.41 -25.72
CA VAL A 4 -66.31 15.68 -25.25
C VAL A 4 -65.05 15.90 -26.06
N LEU A 5 -65.03 17.00 -26.81
CA LEU A 5 -63.89 17.47 -27.61
C LEU A 5 -62.88 18.16 -26.68
N ILE A 6 -61.65 17.68 -26.75
CA ILE A 6 -60.48 18.18 -26.04
C ILE A 6 -59.89 19.33 -26.86
N GLY A 7 -59.84 20.53 -26.27
CA GLY A 7 -59.03 21.65 -26.74
C GLY A 7 -57.99 21.99 -25.68
N ILE A 8 -56.76 21.50 -25.87
CA ILE A 8 -55.60 21.81 -25.02
C ILE A 8 -54.98 23.12 -25.53
N PHE A 9 -55.05 24.16 -24.71
CA PHE A 9 -54.32 25.40 -24.91
C PHE A 9 -53.02 25.30 -24.10
N LEU A 10 -51.91 24.97 -24.77
CA LEU A 10 -50.57 24.92 -24.17
C LEU A 10 -49.94 26.32 -24.27
N VAL A 11 -49.99 27.07 -23.16
CA VAL A 11 -49.13 28.25 -22.97
C VAL A 11 -47.85 27.75 -22.31
N SER A 12 -46.82 27.49 -23.09
CA SER A 12 -45.46 27.29 -22.61
C SER A 12 -44.83 28.66 -22.35
N ALA A 13 -45.02 29.19 -21.14
CA ALA A 13 -44.20 30.29 -20.64
C ALA A 13 -42.89 29.68 -20.12
N SER A 14 -41.90 29.55 -21.01
CA SER A 14 -40.52 29.27 -20.61
C SER A 14 -39.96 30.53 -19.96
N TRP A 15 -40.04 30.60 -18.64
CA TRP A 15 -39.19 31.50 -17.85
C TRP A 15 -37.79 30.91 -17.88
N LEU A 16 -37.00 31.26 -18.89
CA LEU A 16 -35.55 31.15 -18.80
C LEU A 16 -35.12 32.23 -17.82
N SER A 17 -34.96 31.85 -16.56
CA SER A 17 -34.16 32.63 -15.63
C SER A 17 -32.75 32.66 -16.19
N ASP A 18 -32.38 33.74 -16.87
CA ASP A 18 -30.98 34.12 -17.02
C ASP A 18 -30.42 34.19 -15.60
N ALA A 19 -29.59 33.20 -15.24
CA ALA A 19 -28.71 33.31 -14.09
C ALA A 19 -27.70 34.40 -14.47
N ASN A 20 -28.10 35.65 -14.27
CA ASN A 20 -27.25 36.81 -14.48
C ASN A 20 -26.10 36.67 -13.48
N GLU A 21 -24.96 36.17 -13.94
CA GLU A 21 -23.77 36.00 -13.12
C GLU A 21 -23.35 37.39 -12.66
N GLU A 22 -23.69 37.72 -11.41
CA GLU A 22 -23.63 39.07 -10.89
C GLU A 22 -22.17 39.45 -10.63
N ASN A 23 -21.49 39.86 -11.70
CA ASN A 23 -20.12 40.31 -11.65
C ASN A 23 -20.02 41.57 -10.79
N PHE A 24 -19.05 41.58 -9.88
CA PHE A 24 -18.83 42.72 -8.99
C PHE A 24 -17.34 43.06 -8.89
N VAL A 25 -17.07 44.32 -8.57
CA VAL A 25 -15.70 44.80 -8.36
C VAL A 25 -15.34 44.62 -6.90
N ILE A 26 -14.20 43.99 -6.63
CA ILE A 26 -13.71 43.75 -5.26
C ILE A 26 -13.09 45.02 -4.70
N GLU A 27 -13.52 45.42 -3.50
CA GLU A 27 -12.93 46.53 -2.77
C GLU A 27 -11.97 46.06 -1.66
N ASP A 28 -12.19 44.88 -1.09
CA ASP A 28 -11.36 44.34 -0.03
C ASP A 28 -11.45 42.80 0.03
N ILE A 29 -10.39 42.16 0.55
CA ILE A 29 -10.31 40.70 0.75
C ILE A 29 -9.85 40.45 2.19
N GLN A 30 -10.72 39.83 2.98
CA GLN A 30 -10.44 39.53 4.38
C GLN A 30 -10.32 38.02 4.59
N VAL A 31 -9.35 37.62 5.42
CA VAL A 31 -9.20 36.21 5.84
C VAL A 31 -9.19 36.16 7.36
N ASN A 32 -10.26 35.63 7.92
CA ASN A 32 -10.53 35.55 9.35
C ASN A 32 -10.32 34.12 9.86
N GLY A 33 -9.69 33.99 11.02
CA GLY A 33 -9.43 32.67 11.65
C GLY A 33 -8.02 32.12 11.43
N LEU A 34 -7.14 32.89 10.78
CA LEU A 34 -5.71 32.60 10.72
C LEU A 34 -5.08 32.64 12.12
N GLN A 35 -4.20 31.69 12.38
CA GLN A 35 -3.45 31.57 13.63
C GLN A 35 -1.96 31.43 13.34
N ARG A 36 -1.57 30.42 12.55
CA ARG A 36 -0.17 30.15 12.18
C ARG A 36 0.12 30.50 10.73
N VAL A 37 -0.88 30.40 9.85
CA VAL A 37 -0.72 30.72 8.44
C VAL A 37 -0.70 32.23 8.27
N ALA A 38 0.36 32.76 7.65
CA ALA A 38 0.44 34.18 7.35
C ALA A 38 -0.62 34.57 6.30
N LEU A 39 -1.24 35.75 6.46
CA LEU A 39 -2.24 36.26 5.52
C LEU A 39 -1.75 36.24 4.08
N GLY A 40 -0.52 36.70 3.82
CA GLY A 40 0.07 36.68 2.49
C GLY A 40 0.15 35.29 1.87
N ALA A 41 0.43 34.25 2.66
CA ALA A 41 0.46 32.86 2.19
C ALA A 41 -0.94 32.39 1.78
N ALA A 42 -1.97 32.67 2.59
CA ALA A 42 -3.35 32.34 2.24
C ALA A 42 -3.79 33.05 0.94
N LEU A 43 -3.44 34.34 0.80
CA LEU A 43 -3.79 35.13 -0.38
C LEU A 43 -3.12 34.62 -1.67
N THR A 44 -1.98 33.90 -1.61
CA THR A 44 -1.39 33.29 -2.82
C THR A 44 -2.29 32.26 -3.50
N HIS A 45 -3.26 31.70 -2.77
CA HIS A 45 -4.23 30.75 -3.30
C HIS A 45 -5.51 31.40 -3.83
N VAL A 46 -5.65 32.72 -3.68
CA VAL A 46 -6.78 33.52 -4.16
C VAL A 46 -6.38 34.12 -5.53
N PRO A 47 -6.99 33.72 -6.66
CA PRO A 47 -6.53 34.07 -8.00
C PRO A 47 -7.04 35.45 -8.48
N PHE A 48 -7.35 36.35 -7.55
CA PHE A 48 -7.86 37.69 -7.83
C PHE A 48 -7.37 38.68 -6.77
N ASN A 49 -7.35 39.95 -7.13
CA ASN A 49 -6.89 41.05 -6.29
C ASN A 49 -8.00 42.07 -6.07
N VAL A 50 -7.77 42.98 -5.11
CA VAL A 50 -8.60 44.16 -4.94
C VAL A 50 -8.59 44.99 -6.24
N GLY A 51 -9.77 45.38 -6.70
CA GLY A 51 -10.01 46.08 -7.96
C GLY A 51 -10.42 45.18 -9.13
N ASP A 52 -10.30 43.85 -9.01
CA ASP A 52 -10.72 42.93 -10.05
C ASP A 52 -12.25 42.80 -10.09
N GLN A 53 -12.81 42.61 -11.29
CA GLN A 53 -14.21 42.25 -11.48
C GLN A 53 -14.33 40.73 -11.49
N ILE A 54 -15.02 40.16 -10.51
CA ILE A 54 -15.14 38.70 -10.35
C ILE A 54 -16.59 38.24 -10.27
N SER A 55 -16.78 36.95 -10.54
CA SER A 55 -18.01 36.21 -10.28
C SER A 55 -17.84 35.21 -9.12
N GLU A 56 -18.94 34.60 -8.69
CA GLU A 56 -18.96 33.56 -7.64
C GLU A 56 -18.10 32.34 -8.01
N TYR A 57 -17.89 32.08 -9.30
CA TYR A 57 -16.98 31.05 -9.78
C TYR A 57 -15.56 31.22 -9.21
N TYR A 58 -15.03 32.44 -9.21
CA TYR A 58 -13.69 32.71 -8.70
C TYR A 58 -13.58 32.48 -7.20
N VAL A 59 -14.64 32.80 -6.43
CA VAL A 59 -14.72 32.51 -5.00
C VAL A 59 -14.66 30.99 -4.77
N SER A 60 -15.42 30.22 -5.54
CA SER A 60 -15.40 28.75 -5.47
C SER A 60 -14.03 28.16 -5.82
N GLN A 61 -13.34 28.71 -6.82
CA GLN A 61 -11.97 28.31 -7.15
C GLN A 61 -10.97 28.64 -6.02
N SER A 62 -11.10 29.81 -5.38
CA SER A 62 -10.30 30.17 -4.21
C SER A 62 -10.49 29.18 -3.07
N ILE A 63 -11.75 28.82 -2.75
CA ILE A 63 -12.05 27.81 -1.72
C ILE A 63 -11.35 26.50 -2.05
N LYS A 64 -11.47 26.01 -3.29
CA LYS A 64 -10.81 24.77 -3.73
C LYS A 64 -9.29 24.84 -3.59
N LYS A 65 -8.67 25.95 -4.01
CA LYS A 65 -7.22 26.17 -3.90
C LYS A 65 -6.74 26.25 -2.45
N LEU A 66 -7.49 26.95 -1.60
CA LEU A 66 -7.20 27.05 -0.18
C LEU A 66 -7.32 25.68 0.50
N TYR A 67 -8.33 24.84 0.19
CA TYR A 67 -8.37 23.46 0.69
C TYR A 67 -7.17 22.65 0.21
N SER A 68 -6.80 22.77 -1.07
CA SER A 68 -5.65 22.05 -1.64
C SER A 68 -4.30 22.46 -1.06
N SER A 69 -4.21 23.61 -0.38
CA SER A 69 -3.01 24.02 0.36
C SER A 69 -2.69 23.09 1.55
N GLY A 70 -3.67 22.31 2.02
CA GLY A 70 -3.52 21.40 3.14
C GLY A 70 -3.51 22.07 4.51
N PHE A 71 -3.61 23.40 4.61
CA PHE A 71 -3.56 24.12 5.89
C PHE A 71 -4.90 24.25 6.61
N PHE A 72 -6.02 24.11 5.91
CA PHE A 72 -7.34 24.43 6.44
C PHE A 72 -8.24 23.19 6.54
N ALA A 73 -8.94 23.07 7.66
CA ALA A 73 -9.92 22.02 7.94
C ALA A 73 -11.32 22.43 7.45
N ASN A 74 -11.64 23.72 7.55
CA ASN A 74 -12.90 24.29 7.08
C ASN A 74 -12.66 25.68 6.49
N ILE A 75 -13.41 25.99 5.43
CA ILE A 75 -13.37 27.27 4.73
C ILE A 75 -14.79 27.63 4.35
N GLU A 76 -15.23 28.78 4.83
CA GLU A 76 -16.47 29.42 4.43
C GLU A 76 -16.14 30.76 3.78
N ALA A 77 -16.83 31.12 2.72
CA ALA A 77 -16.68 32.43 2.09
C ALA A 77 -18.02 33.15 2.09
N TYR A 78 -18.00 34.42 2.47
CA TYR A 78 -19.16 35.29 2.48
C TYR A 78 -18.83 36.58 1.77
N ARG A 79 -19.84 37.16 1.13
CA ARG A 79 -19.75 38.48 0.51
C ARG A 79 -20.52 39.50 1.35
N GLU A 80 -19.87 40.60 1.67
CA GLU A 80 -20.48 41.76 2.34
C GLU A 80 -20.21 43.01 1.51
N GLY A 81 -21.23 43.49 0.77
CA GLY A 81 -21.05 44.57 -0.19
C GLY A 81 -20.08 44.18 -1.32
N ASN A 82 -18.94 44.86 -1.40
CA ASN A 82 -17.86 44.57 -2.35
C ASN A 82 -16.64 43.91 -1.69
N THR A 83 -16.79 43.43 -0.44
CA THR A 83 -15.75 42.73 0.31
C THR A 83 -16.01 41.23 0.32
N ILE A 84 -14.96 40.44 0.11
CA ILE A 84 -15.01 38.98 0.27
C ILE A 84 -14.30 38.59 1.56
N ILE A 85 -15.02 37.85 2.41
CA ILE A 85 -14.58 37.41 3.71
C ILE A 85 -14.44 35.89 3.69
N PHE A 86 -13.21 35.40 3.76
CA PHE A 86 -12.90 34.00 3.97
C PHE A 86 -12.78 33.72 5.47
N LYS A 87 -13.71 32.94 6.02
CA LYS A 87 -13.62 32.42 7.38
C LYS A 87 -12.99 31.03 7.33
N VAL A 88 -11.80 30.91 7.87
CA VAL A 88 -11.00 29.67 7.84
C VAL A 88 -10.84 29.08 9.22
N ALA A 89 -10.80 27.75 9.29
CA ALA A 89 -10.33 27.01 10.44
C ALA A 89 -9.07 26.24 10.04
N GLU A 90 -7.92 26.62 10.62
CA GLU A 90 -6.66 25.93 10.36
C GLU A 90 -6.67 24.50 10.91
N ARG A 91 -6.05 23.57 10.17
CA ARG A 91 -5.75 22.23 10.65
C ARG A 91 -4.76 22.31 11.81
N PRO A 92 -4.89 21.45 12.83
CA PRO A 92 -3.97 21.47 13.95
C PRO A 92 -2.58 20.97 13.52
N THR A 93 -1.54 21.53 14.13
CA THR A 93 -0.15 21.09 13.89
C THR A 93 0.21 19.90 14.78
N ILE A 94 0.84 18.87 14.20
CA ILE A 94 1.34 17.69 14.92
C ILE A 94 2.52 18.12 15.81
N SER A 95 2.37 17.96 17.12
CA SER A 95 3.39 18.32 18.11
C SER A 95 4.25 17.15 18.54
N SER A 96 3.67 15.95 18.59
CA SER A 96 4.36 14.69 18.86
C SER A 96 3.58 13.53 18.23
N ILE A 97 4.31 12.47 17.92
CA ILE A 97 3.79 11.17 17.49
C ILE A 97 4.38 10.17 18.48
N GLU A 98 3.51 9.37 19.09
CA GLU A 98 3.87 8.34 20.05
C GLU A 98 3.29 7.00 19.59
N PHE A 99 4.07 5.94 19.79
CA PHE A 99 3.69 4.57 19.48
C PHE A 99 3.63 3.79 20.79
N ASP A 100 2.56 3.02 21.00
CA ASP A 100 2.40 2.17 22.18
C ASP A 100 1.98 0.76 21.75
N GLY A 101 2.62 -0.26 22.34
CA GLY A 101 2.33 -1.67 22.03
C GLY A 101 3.08 -2.24 20.82
N ASN A 102 3.92 -1.47 20.12
CA ASN A 102 4.73 -1.94 18.99
C ASN A 102 6.03 -2.65 19.42
N SER A 103 5.91 -3.85 19.99
CA SER A 103 7.07 -4.60 20.49
C SER A 103 7.91 -5.28 19.40
N ASP A 104 7.27 -5.70 18.31
CA ASP A 104 7.93 -6.46 17.23
C ASP A 104 8.48 -5.57 16.11
N ILE A 105 8.07 -4.29 16.05
CA ILE A 105 8.52 -3.31 15.04
C ILE A 105 9.06 -2.07 15.73
N LYS A 106 10.26 -1.65 15.32
CA LYS A 106 10.92 -0.48 15.89
C LYS A 106 10.22 0.82 15.49
N ASP A 107 10.16 1.76 16.42
CA ASP A 107 9.62 3.11 16.23
C ASP A 107 10.17 3.79 14.97
N GLU A 108 11.46 3.61 14.64
CA GLU A 108 12.05 4.25 13.45
C GLU A 108 11.43 3.76 12.13
N GLN A 109 11.05 2.48 12.06
CA GLN A 109 10.40 1.92 10.87
C GLN A 109 8.97 2.43 10.73
N LEU A 110 8.23 2.50 11.84
CA LEU A 110 6.88 3.07 11.87
C LEU A 110 6.91 4.55 11.51
N GLN A 111 7.86 5.30 12.08
CA GLN A 111 8.05 6.71 11.78
C GLN A 111 8.38 6.94 10.30
N GLN A 112 9.17 6.06 9.67
CA GLN A 112 9.44 6.14 8.23
C GLN A 112 8.16 5.95 7.40
N SER A 113 7.32 4.96 7.75
CA SER A 113 6.04 4.73 7.08
C SER A 113 5.09 5.94 7.21
N LEU A 114 5.04 6.56 8.39
CA LEU A 114 4.26 7.79 8.61
C LEU A 114 4.82 8.96 7.80
N ASN A 115 6.15 9.07 7.72
CA ASN A 115 6.81 10.11 6.94
C ASN A 115 6.44 10.00 5.46
N ASP A 116 6.37 8.79 4.89
CA ASP A 116 5.99 8.56 3.50
C ASP A 116 4.53 8.96 3.22
N SER A 117 3.68 8.92 4.25
CA SER A 117 2.29 9.40 4.23
C SER A 117 2.13 10.88 4.61
N ASN A 118 3.24 11.62 4.71
CA ASN A 118 3.29 13.03 5.12
C ASN A 118 2.73 13.32 6.54
N ILE A 119 2.73 12.32 7.43
CA ILE A 119 2.39 12.48 8.84
C ILE A 119 3.69 12.67 9.63
N ARG A 120 4.03 13.93 9.93
CA ARG A 120 5.31 14.28 10.56
C ARG A 120 5.12 15.37 11.62
N VAL A 121 5.99 15.38 12.62
CA VAL A 121 6.00 16.45 13.62
C VAL A 121 6.29 17.79 12.94
N GLY A 122 5.48 18.80 13.25
CA GLY A 122 5.54 20.13 12.65
C GLY A 122 4.58 20.34 11.47
N GLU A 123 4.06 19.28 10.87
CA GLU A 123 3.10 19.35 9.77
C GLU A 123 1.65 19.49 10.25
N ALA A 124 0.78 19.97 9.36
CA ALA A 124 -0.65 20.03 9.60
C ALA A 124 -1.28 18.64 9.52
N LEU A 125 -2.10 18.27 10.51
CA LEU A 125 -2.80 17.00 10.51
C LEU A 125 -4.04 17.05 9.62
N ASP A 126 -4.04 16.26 8.57
CA ASP A 126 -5.27 15.84 7.92
C ASP A 126 -5.83 14.61 8.64
N LYS A 127 -7.05 14.71 9.16
CA LYS A 127 -7.66 13.57 9.86
C LYS A 127 -8.20 12.53 8.90
N THR A 128 -8.50 12.91 7.66
CA THR A 128 -9.12 11.98 6.70
C THR A 128 -8.16 10.92 6.20
N ILE A 129 -6.85 11.11 6.41
CA ILE A 129 -5.83 10.13 6.03
C ILE A 129 -5.49 9.15 7.14
N LEU A 130 -5.99 9.35 8.38
CA LEU A 130 -5.64 8.49 9.51
C LEU A 130 -6.09 7.05 9.28
N ASP A 131 -7.30 6.82 8.77
CA ASP A 131 -7.80 5.47 8.46
C ASP A 131 -6.93 4.77 7.39
N THR A 132 -6.47 5.54 6.39
CA THR A 132 -5.55 5.04 5.35
C THR A 132 -4.19 4.69 5.93
N VAL A 133 -3.68 5.50 6.86
CA VAL A 133 -2.41 5.26 7.54
C VAL A 133 -2.50 4.05 8.46
N GLU A 134 -3.57 3.92 9.24
CA GLU A 134 -3.85 2.74 10.06
C GLU A 134 -3.87 1.48 9.20
N SER A 135 -4.56 1.52 8.06
CA SER A 135 -4.60 0.39 7.11
C SER A 135 -3.21 0.07 6.54
N GLY A 136 -2.43 1.07 6.16
CA GLY A 136 -1.07 0.87 5.66
C GLY A 136 -0.12 0.28 6.70
N LEU A 137 -0.26 0.69 7.96
CA LEU A 137 0.48 0.08 9.07
C LEU A 137 0.00 -1.36 9.33
N MET A 138 -1.31 -1.65 9.25
CA MET A 138 -1.83 -3.02 9.35
C MET A 138 -1.27 -3.90 8.23
N ASP A 139 -1.23 -3.40 6.99
CA ASP A 139 -0.66 -4.11 5.85
C ASP A 139 0.84 -4.39 6.04
N PHE A 140 1.57 -3.49 6.69
CA PHE A 140 2.95 -3.73 7.08
C PHE A 140 3.06 -4.91 8.06
N TYR A 141 2.21 -4.97 9.09
CA TYR A 141 2.13 -6.11 10.01
C TYR A 141 1.68 -7.41 9.31
N HIS A 142 0.74 -7.34 8.37
CA HIS A 142 0.33 -8.48 7.54
C HIS A 142 1.49 -9.02 6.69
N SER A 143 2.37 -8.15 6.19
CA SER A 143 3.52 -8.55 5.37
C SER A 143 4.55 -9.40 6.14
N VAL A 144 4.56 -9.28 7.47
CA VAL A 144 5.39 -10.06 8.40
C VAL A 144 4.60 -11.16 9.12
N GLY A 145 3.40 -11.50 8.64
CA GLY A 145 2.61 -12.64 9.11
C GLY A 145 1.67 -12.37 10.29
N LYS A 146 1.52 -11.11 10.72
CA LYS A 146 0.64 -10.74 11.85
C LYS A 146 -0.73 -10.28 11.37
N TYR A 147 -1.57 -11.23 10.92
CA TYR A 147 -2.90 -10.95 10.39
C TYR A 147 -3.95 -10.53 11.43
N ASN A 148 -3.65 -10.77 12.71
CA ASN A 148 -4.45 -10.35 13.86
C ASN A 148 -4.09 -8.95 14.37
N ALA A 149 -3.10 -8.28 13.77
CA ALA A 149 -2.72 -6.95 14.19
C ALA A 149 -3.89 -5.96 14.04
N ALA A 150 -4.10 -5.14 15.06
CA ALA A 150 -5.05 -4.04 15.08
C ALA A 150 -4.34 -2.77 15.56
N ILE A 151 -4.60 -1.67 14.87
CA ILE A 151 -3.95 -0.39 15.11
C ILE A 151 -5.04 0.65 15.23
N LYS A 152 -4.95 1.50 16.25
CA LYS A 152 -5.88 2.61 16.46
C LYS A 152 -5.12 3.89 16.69
N SER A 153 -5.49 4.93 15.96
CA SER A 153 -4.97 6.27 16.19
C SER A 153 -5.88 7.05 17.15
N LYS A 154 -5.23 7.83 18.01
CA LYS A 154 -5.88 8.72 18.96
C LYS A 154 -5.30 10.11 18.84
N VAL A 155 -6.19 11.07 18.58
CA VAL A 155 -5.83 12.47 18.42
C VAL A 155 -6.16 13.24 19.70
N THR A 156 -5.13 13.70 20.41
CA THR A 156 -5.30 14.52 21.62
C THR A 156 -5.02 15.99 21.29
N TYR A 157 -6.01 16.85 21.45
CA TYR A 157 -5.87 18.28 21.21
C TYR A 157 -5.11 18.99 22.33
N LEU A 158 -4.20 19.88 21.93
CA LEU A 158 -3.31 20.65 22.79
C LEU A 158 -3.51 22.16 22.56
N PRO A 159 -3.12 23.00 23.54
CA PRO A 159 -3.13 24.45 23.37
C PRO A 159 -2.34 24.93 22.15
N ARG A 160 -2.79 26.06 21.57
CA ARG A 160 -2.24 26.71 20.36
C ARG A 160 -2.44 25.91 19.07
N ASN A 161 -3.63 25.31 18.92
CA ASN A 161 -4.05 24.50 17.77
C ASN A 161 -3.04 23.42 17.39
N ARG A 162 -2.62 22.64 18.39
CA ARG A 162 -1.70 21.53 18.23
C ARG A 162 -2.37 20.22 18.59
N VAL A 163 -1.81 19.11 18.14
CA VAL A 163 -2.26 17.76 18.48
C VAL A 163 -1.09 16.86 18.83
N LYS A 164 -1.29 15.98 19.82
CA LYS A 164 -0.49 14.77 20.00
C LYS A 164 -1.21 13.64 19.26
N LEU A 165 -0.47 12.91 18.43
CA LEU A 165 -0.91 11.66 17.81
C LEU A 165 -0.35 10.50 18.61
N GLU A 166 -1.21 9.55 18.94
CA GLU A 166 -0.86 8.32 19.65
C GLU A 166 -1.40 7.16 18.81
N PHE A 167 -0.54 6.21 18.47
CA PHE A 167 -0.92 5.00 17.76
C PHE A 167 -0.81 3.83 18.73
N ASP A 168 -1.95 3.24 19.08
CA ASP A 168 -2.05 2.07 19.94
C ASP A 168 -2.03 0.82 19.05
N PHE A 169 -1.03 -0.03 19.25
CA PHE A 169 -0.83 -1.28 18.52
C PHE A 169 -1.23 -2.47 19.39
N ASP A 170 -2.16 -3.26 18.89
CA ASP A 170 -2.40 -4.62 19.32
C ASP A 170 -1.80 -5.52 18.24
N GLU A 171 -0.55 -5.93 18.40
CA GLU A 171 0.19 -6.61 17.32
C GLU A 171 -0.37 -8.01 17.03
N GLY A 172 -1.03 -8.62 18.00
CA GLY A 172 -1.43 -10.02 17.98
C GLY A 172 -0.26 -10.99 17.84
N ASP A 173 -0.60 -12.28 17.88
CA ASP A 173 0.35 -13.33 17.58
C ASP A 173 0.58 -13.45 16.06
N ALA A 174 1.79 -13.86 15.68
CA ALA A 174 2.08 -14.20 14.30
C ALA A 174 1.27 -15.45 13.91
N ALA A 175 0.67 -15.42 12.72
CA ALA A 175 -0.04 -16.59 12.23
C ALA A 175 0.94 -17.71 11.89
N SER A 176 0.54 -18.94 12.23
CA SER A 176 1.32 -20.14 11.99
C SER A 176 0.97 -20.75 10.63
N ILE A 177 1.96 -21.29 9.93
CA ILE A 177 1.72 -22.02 8.69
C ILE A 177 1.12 -23.37 9.05
N LYS A 178 -0.17 -23.56 8.75
CA LYS A 178 -0.87 -24.79 9.11
C LYS A 178 -0.60 -25.91 8.11
N GLN A 179 -0.55 -25.56 6.83
CA GLN A 179 -0.39 -26.52 5.75
C GLN A 179 0.20 -25.82 4.52
N ILE A 180 1.10 -26.53 3.84
CA ILE A 180 1.64 -26.17 2.55
C ILE A 180 1.21 -27.26 1.57
N ASN A 181 0.57 -26.86 0.48
CA ASN A 181 0.16 -27.76 -0.59
C ASN A 181 0.98 -27.46 -1.84
N VAL A 182 1.46 -28.49 -2.52
CA VAL A 182 2.05 -28.37 -3.85
C VAL A 182 1.03 -28.88 -4.87
N VAL A 183 0.83 -28.14 -5.95
CA VAL A 183 -0.13 -28.47 -7.01
C VAL A 183 0.59 -28.42 -8.34
N GLY A 184 0.43 -29.46 -9.15
CA GLY A 184 1.12 -29.62 -10.43
C GLY A 184 2.38 -30.48 -10.34
N ASN A 185 2.73 -30.95 -9.14
CA ASN A 185 3.76 -31.97 -8.94
C ASN A 185 3.18 -33.37 -9.17
N GLU A 186 3.55 -34.00 -10.28
CA GLU A 186 3.18 -35.39 -10.62
C GLU A 186 4.36 -36.35 -10.44
N ILE A 187 5.59 -35.84 -10.53
CA ILE A 187 6.82 -36.63 -10.52
C ILE A 187 7.32 -36.84 -9.09
N PHE A 188 7.33 -35.79 -8.27
CA PHE A 188 7.71 -35.87 -6.86
C PHE A 188 6.51 -35.60 -5.95
N PRO A 189 6.19 -36.49 -5.00
CA PRO A 189 5.07 -36.29 -4.09
C PRO A 189 5.34 -35.13 -3.13
N ASP A 190 4.28 -34.47 -2.65
CA ASP A 190 4.35 -33.34 -1.71
C ASP A 190 5.26 -33.65 -0.52
N GLU A 191 5.12 -34.85 0.07
CA GLU A 191 5.89 -35.31 1.22
C GLU A 191 7.40 -35.21 0.98
N GLU A 192 7.86 -35.60 -0.22
CA GLU A 192 9.27 -35.57 -0.59
C GLU A 192 9.80 -34.12 -0.73
N LEU A 193 8.99 -33.25 -1.33
CA LEU A 193 9.34 -31.84 -1.48
C LEU A 193 9.32 -31.11 -0.13
N LEU A 194 8.31 -31.39 0.70
CA LEU A 194 8.11 -30.75 2.01
C LEU A 194 9.10 -31.24 3.08
N GLU A 195 9.71 -32.42 2.93
CA GLU A 195 10.77 -32.88 3.83
C GLU A 195 12.04 -32.00 3.78
N ARG A 196 12.26 -31.31 2.66
CA ARG A 196 13.47 -30.54 2.34
C ARG A 196 13.40 -29.07 2.75
N ILE A 197 12.20 -28.53 2.90
CA ILE A 197 12.00 -27.12 3.26
C ILE A 197 12.14 -26.90 4.77
N GLU A 198 12.52 -25.69 5.16
CA GLU A 198 12.70 -25.30 6.57
C GLU A 198 11.37 -24.90 7.22
N SER A 199 10.43 -24.31 6.49
CA SER A 199 9.07 -24.03 6.99
C SER A 199 8.28 -25.33 7.12
N LYS A 200 8.64 -26.16 8.11
CA LYS A 200 8.00 -27.45 8.35
C LYS A 200 6.70 -27.29 9.11
N GLN A 201 5.73 -28.12 8.72
CA GLN A 201 4.58 -28.48 9.53
C GLN A 201 5.10 -29.26 10.76
N ASN A 202 4.90 -28.77 11.99
CA ASN A 202 5.33 -29.41 13.25
C ASN A 202 6.85 -29.52 13.51
N LEU A 203 7.48 -28.41 13.93
CA LEU A 203 8.69 -28.51 14.77
C LEU A 203 8.29 -28.79 16.22
N SER A 204 9.17 -29.48 16.96
CA SER A 204 8.92 -29.95 18.33
C SER A 204 9.15 -28.82 19.35
N TRP A 205 8.23 -28.64 20.32
CA TRP A 205 8.08 -27.54 21.32
C TRP A 205 9.36 -26.98 22.00
N TRP A 206 10.52 -27.62 21.84
CA TRP A 206 11.83 -27.19 22.33
C TRP A 206 12.66 -26.33 21.37
N GLN A 207 12.31 -26.26 20.07
CA GLN A 207 12.96 -25.38 19.08
C GLN A 207 12.29 -23.99 18.97
N PHE A 208 11.43 -23.64 19.93
CA PHE A 208 10.40 -22.59 19.85
C PHE A 208 10.83 -21.19 20.29
N MET A 209 12.12 -20.98 20.55
CA MET A 209 12.67 -19.63 20.73
C MET A 209 13.30 -19.19 19.41
N ASP A 210 12.47 -18.80 18.43
CA ASP A 210 12.72 -17.71 17.43
C ASP A 210 12.11 -17.92 16.03
N ASN A 211 11.71 -19.12 15.60
CA ASN A 211 11.60 -19.40 14.15
C ASN A 211 10.23 -19.82 13.57
N ASP A 212 9.13 -19.77 14.33
CA ASP A 212 7.81 -20.29 13.87
C ASP A 212 6.87 -19.21 13.27
N ARG A 213 7.40 -18.02 13.00
CA ARG A 213 6.63 -16.90 12.43
C ARG A 213 6.62 -17.03 10.92
N TYR A 214 5.48 -16.82 10.25
CA TYR A 214 5.46 -16.66 8.79
C TYR A 214 6.43 -15.53 8.40
N GLN A 215 7.57 -15.91 7.86
CA GLN A 215 8.53 -14.99 7.28
C GLN A 215 8.52 -15.24 5.79
N LYS A 216 8.04 -14.26 5.04
CA LYS A 216 8.05 -14.30 3.58
C LYS A 216 9.43 -14.68 3.03
N GLN A 217 10.49 -14.30 3.73
CA GLN A 217 11.88 -14.64 3.43
C GLN A 217 12.17 -16.13 3.58
N ALA A 218 11.69 -16.79 4.63
CA ALA A 218 11.85 -18.23 4.83
C ALA A 218 11.12 -19.02 3.73
N LEU A 219 9.88 -18.65 3.42
CA LEU A 219 9.11 -19.26 2.35
C LEU A 219 9.80 -19.11 0.98
N GLN A 220 10.44 -17.96 0.72
CA GLN A 220 11.23 -17.76 -0.49
C GLN A 220 12.45 -18.69 -0.54
N GLY A 221 13.14 -18.89 0.57
CA GLY A 221 14.23 -19.87 0.66
C GLY A 221 13.76 -21.30 0.43
N ASP A 222 12.58 -21.65 0.95
CA ASP A 222 11.96 -22.96 0.73
C ASP A 222 11.60 -23.20 -0.74
N MET A 223 11.05 -22.18 -1.41
CA MET A 223 10.74 -22.23 -2.84
C MET A 223 12.01 -22.43 -3.68
N GLU A 224 13.12 -21.81 -3.30
CA GLU A 224 14.42 -22.03 -3.96
C GLU A 224 14.95 -23.43 -3.68
N THR A 225 14.80 -23.94 -2.45
CA THR A 225 15.19 -25.31 -2.10
C THR A 225 14.43 -26.34 -2.94
N ILE A 226 13.12 -26.15 -3.14
CA ILE A 226 12.33 -27.00 -4.04
C ILE A 226 12.83 -26.86 -5.48
N ARG A 227 13.05 -25.63 -5.96
CA ARG A 227 13.60 -25.39 -7.31
C ARG A 227 14.90 -26.13 -7.54
N ASP A 228 15.86 -25.98 -6.63
CA ASP A 228 17.16 -26.63 -6.70
C ASP A 228 17.02 -28.14 -6.76
N TYR A 229 16.08 -28.70 -5.99
CA TYR A 229 15.80 -30.14 -6.03
C TYR A 229 15.39 -30.63 -7.43
N TYR A 230 14.51 -29.91 -8.12
CA TYR A 230 14.13 -30.22 -9.50
C TYR A 230 15.31 -30.08 -10.47
N LEU A 231 16.12 -29.03 -10.33
CA LEU A 231 17.29 -28.80 -11.17
C LEU A 231 18.36 -29.88 -11.00
N GLU A 232 18.57 -30.35 -9.76
CA GLU A 232 19.47 -31.47 -9.46
C GLU A 232 19.02 -32.79 -10.11
N LYS A 233 17.71 -32.94 -10.35
CA LYS A 233 17.10 -34.11 -11.01
C LYS A 233 16.91 -33.93 -12.51
N GLY A 234 17.37 -32.81 -13.08
CA GLY A 234 17.39 -32.53 -14.52
C GLY A 234 16.14 -31.91 -15.11
N TYR A 235 15.27 -31.37 -14.26
CA TYR A 235 14.09 -30.62 -14.64
C TYR A 235 14.45 -29.14 -14.81
N LEU A 236 15.24 -28.82 -15.84
CA LEU A 236 15.76 -27.47 -16.08
C LEU A 236 14.71 -26.39 -16.32
N LYS A 237 13.50 -26.82 -16.73
CA LYS A 237 12.36 -25.95 -16.98
C LYS A 237 11.37 -25.90 -15.83
N TYR A 238 11.72 -26.46 -14.67
CA TYR A 238 10.90 -26.30 -13.48
C TYR A 238 10.59 -24.81 -13.26
N ASN A 239 9.30 -24.53 -13.06
CA ASN A 239 8.82 -23.20 -12.77
C ASN A 239 7.82 -23.24 -11.62
N LEU A 240 7.89 -22.23 -10.77
CA LEU A 240 6.83 -21.96 -9.81
C LEU A 240 5.93 -20.88 -10.42
N ASP A 241 4.76 -21.31 -10.91
CA ASP A 241 3.83 -20.43 -11.62
C ASP A 241 3.19 -19.40 -10.71
N SER A 242 2.78 -19.82 -9.50
CA SER A 242 2.23 -18.90 -8.51
C SER A 242 2.26 -19.45 -7.08
N THR A 243 2.37 -18.52 -6.13
CA THR A 243 2.21 -18.77 -4.70
C THR A 243 0.91 -18.11 -4.24
N GLN A 244 0.00 -18.90 -3.70
CA GLN A 244 -1.25 -18.41 -3.13
C GLN A 244 -1.20 -18.56 -1.61
N VAL A 245 -1.43 -17.47 -0.90
CA VAL A 245 -1.48 -17.43 0.57
C VAL A 245 -2.91 -17.14 0.98
N SER A 246 -3.48 -18.03 1.79
CA SER A 246 -4.82 -17.88 2.34
C SER A 246 -4.77 -17.92 3.86
N VAL A 247 -5.51 -17.00 4.48
CA VAL A 247 -5.57 -16.85 5.92
C VAL A 247 -6.93 -17.36 6.39
N ALA A 248 -6.93 -18.21 7.42
CA ALA A 248 -8.15 -18.71 8.01
C ALA A 248 -8.98 -17.59 8.65
N PRO A 249 -10.29 -17.78 8.85
CA PRO A 249 -11.14 -16.78 9.49
C PRO A 249 -10.71 -16.40 10.92
N ASP A 250 -10.00 -17.30 11.61
CA ASP A 250 -9.40 -17.06 12.92
C ASP A 250 -8.15 -16.16 12.86
N LYS A 251 -7.60 -15.92 11.66
CA LYS A 251 -6.37 -15.17 11.38
C LYS A 251 -5.11 -15.68 12.09
N GLU A 252 -5.18 -16.89 12.65
CA GLU A 252 -4.07 -17.57 13.35
C GLU A 252 -3.43 -18.64 12.47
N SER A 253 -4.17 -19.13 11.46
CA SER A 253 -3.70 -20.18 10.56
C SER A 253 -3.53 -19.67 9.13
N VAL A 254 -2.38 -19.96 8.53
CA VAL A 254 -2.07 -19.67 7.12
C VAL A 254 -1.96 -20.97 6.34
N TYR A 255 -2.56 -21.00 5.15
CA TYR A 255 -2.46 -22.08 4.18
C TYR A 255 -1.79 -21.57 2.92
N ILE A 256 -0.73 -22.24 2.51
CA ILE A 256 0.08 -21.85 1.35
C ILE A 256 -0.14 -22.90 0.26
N THR A 257 -0.41 -22.44 -0.96
CA THR A 257 -0.49 -23.31 -2.15
C THR A 257 0.56 -22.87 -3.16
N LEU A 258 1.44 -23.79 -3.52
CA LEU A 258 2.50 -23.62 -4.51
C LEU A 258 2.05 -24.31 -5.80
N ASN A 259 1.80 -23.53 -6.86
CA ASN A 259 1.48 -24.08 -8.16
C ASN A 259 2.77 -24.19 -8.98
N VAL A 260 3.16 -25.41 -9.33
CA VAL A 260 4.41 -25.72 -10.01
C VAL A 260 4.16 -26.32 -11.39
N ASP A 261 5.07 -26.05 -12.31
CA ASP A 261 5.24 -26.78 -13.57
C ASP A 261 6.60 -27.49 -13.51
N GLU A 262 6.57 -28.82 -13.40
CA GLU A 262 7.79 -29.64 -13.28
C GLU A 262 8.59 -29.67 -14.59
N GLY A 263 7.94 -29.46 -15.74
CA GLY A 263 8.55 -29.64 -17.05
C GLY A 263 8.98 -31.09 -17.33
N TYR A 264 10.01 -31.26 -18.15
CA TYR A 264 10.53 -32.57 -18.58
C TYR A 264 12.00 -32.71 -18.21
N PRO A 265 12.48 -33.95 -17.96
CA PRO A 265 13.90 -34.17 -17.71
C PRO A 265 14.70 -33.95 -18.99
N TYR A 266 15.84 -33.29 -18.86
CA TYR A 266 16.78 -33.06 -19.96
C TYR A 266 17.99 -33.98 -19.84
N THR A 267 18.46 -34.49 -20.97
CA THR A 267 19.69 -35.28 -21.07
C THR A 267 20.75 -34.52 -21.85
N VAL A 268 22.01 -34.73 -21.50
CA VAL A 268 23.16 -34.15 -22.22
C VAL A 268 23.25 -34.78 -23.61
N THR A 269 23.05 -33.99 -24.67
CA THR A 269 23.24 -34.45 -26.05
C THR A 269 24.66 -34.19 -26.56
N GLU A 270 25.24 -33.08 -26.13
CA GLU A 270 26.56 -32.61 -26.55
C GLU A 270 27.10 -31.66 -25.47
N PHE A 271 28.42 -31.60 -25.31
CA PHE A 271 29.08 -30.57 -24.51
C PHE A 271 30.27 -30.02 -25.29
N GLU A 272 30.39 -28.69 -25.32
CA GLU A 272 31.45 -27.98 -26.03
C GLU A 272 32.22 -27.10 -25.03
N LEU A 273 33.56 -27.10 -25.15
CA LEU A 273 34.43 -26.26 -24.35
C LEU A 273 34.75 -24.99 -25.14
N ILE A 274 34.40 -23.83 -24.60
CA ILE A 274 34.59 -22.53 -25.25
C ILE A 274 35.63 -21.73 -24.45
N GLY A 275 36.69 -21.26 -25.10
CA GLY A 275 37.71 -20.39 -24.50
C GLY A 275 39.15 -20.75 -24.89
N ASP A 276 40.13 -20.09 -24.26
CA ASP A 276 41.54 -20.47 -24.37
C ASP A 276 41.82 -21.66 -23.43
N LEU A 277 41.84 -22.85 -24.02
CA LEU A 277 42.04 -24.12 -23.31
C LEU A 277 43.53 -24.49 -23.21
N LEU A 278 44.44 -23.59 -23.61
CA LEU A 278 45.89 -23.77 -23.56
C LEU A 278 46.38 -25.07 -24.23
N GLY A 279 45.65 -25.54 -25.25
CA GLY A 279 45.90 -26.80 -25.95
C GLY A 279 45.63 -28.07 -25.13
N GLN A 280 44.91 -27.98 -24.00
CA GLN A 280 44.61 -29.10 -23.09
C GLN A 280 43.21 -29.68 -23.26
N GLU A 281 42.55 -29.44 -24.39
CA GLU A 281 41.19 -29.88 -24.69
C GLU A 281 40.92 -31.36 -24.37
N ASP A 282 41.78 -32.26 -24.84
CA ASP A 282 41.63 -33.71 -24.64
C ASP A 282 41.77 -34.12 -23.17
N PHE A 283 42.61 -33.41 -22.42
CA PHE A 283 42.77 -33.65 -20.99
C PHE A 283 41.54 -33.18 -20.24
N ILE A 284 41.08 -31.95 -20.50
CA ILE A 284 39.89 -31.36 -19.88
C ILE A 284 38.64 -32.21 -20.16
N LYS A 285 38.46 -32.67 -21.41
CA LYS A 285 37.36 -33.57 -21.79
C LYS A 285 37.36 -34.91 -21.03
N LYS A 286 38.53 -35.44 -20.66
CA LYS A 286 38.65 -36.72 -19.94
C LYS A 286 38.41 -36.61 -18.44
N ILE A 287 38.61 -35.43 -17.85
CA ILE A 287 38.42 -35.20 -16.41
C ILE A 287 37.02 -34.68 -16.08
N ILE A 288 36.28 -34.17 -17.06
CA ILE A 288 34.89 -33.76 -16.89
C ILE A 288 34.02 -35.02 -16.72
N PRO A 289 33.31 -35.16 -15.58
CA PRO A 289 32.49 -36.34 -15.31
C PRO A 289 31.10 -36.20 -15.94
N ILE A 290 31.01 -35.92 -17.25
CA ILE A 290 29.75 -35.79 -17.99
C ILE A 290 29.78 -36.74 -19.18
N GLN A 291 28.77 -37.62 -19.29
CA GLN A 291 28.59 -38.49 -20.45
C GLN A 291 27.37 -38.07 -21.27
N ILE A 292 27.45 -38.27 -22.59
CA ILE A 292 26.31 -38.07 -23.48
C ILE A 292 25.23 -39.08 -23.11
N GLY A 293 24.01 -38.60 -22.88
CA GLY A 293 22.87 -39.39 -22.40
C GLY A 293 22.64 -39.30 -20.89
N ASP A 294 23.57 -38.73 -20.12
CA ASP A 294 23.34 -38.47 -18.69
C ASP A 294 22.22 -37.44 -18.53
N ILE A 295 21.41 -37.61 -17.48
CA ILE A 295 20.48 -36.56 -17.04
C ILE A 295 21.30 -35.34 -16.64
N ILE A 296 20.91 -34.16 -17.12
CA ILE A 296 21.58 -32.92 -16.73
C ILE A 296 21.35 -32.72 -15.24
N THR A 297 22.42 -32.67 -14.44
CA THR A 297 22.32 -32.31 -13.03
C THR A 297 23.00 -30.97 -12.84
N VAL A 298 22.23 -29.96 -12.42
CA VAL A 298 22.79 -28.68 -12.00
C VAL A 298 22.94 -28.72 -10.49
N LYS A 299 24.17 -28.66 -10.00
CA LYS A 299 24.46 -28.53 -8.57
C LYS A 299 24.96 -27.11 -8.33
N LEU A 300 24.12 -26.27 -7.72
CA LEU A 300 24.42 -24.87 -7.40
C LEU A 300 25.15 -24.74 -6.05
#